data_AF-A0A955GGN0-F1
#
_entry.id   AF-A0A955GGN0-F1
#
_cell.length_a   1.000
_cell.length_b   1.000
_cell.length_c   1.000
_cell.angle_alpha   90.00
_cell.angle_beta   90.00
_cell.angle_gamma   90.00
#
_symmetry.space_group_name_H-M   'P 1'
#
loop_
_entity.id
_entity.type
_entity.pdbx_description
1 polymer ?
#
loop_
_entity_poly.entity_id
_entity_poly.type
_entity_poly.pdbx_seq_one_letter_code
_entity_poly.pdbx_strand_id
1 'polypeptide(L)'
;MSELVSRLYDTDPAVLPAPIVTSKDGVPVDEFGMPYLIHPYDPPRGSSRRWDDDHSFFFSNSTELRDKAGKALRCSRVQYVPRWLHDRKHKMYGGGVEQLPTDSEDKFALTVLACAGYASRHALDLRGYEPRLTWMSRDTYEFVKGKKRLYTEHRSNSALGYRTADRSIKRIGVFFANYIRTHGFDDVIDDTVVDEFLYSKNQERQQKLGNKIIGHATLVVVDPIKPIYVEALRAGSLRHGLDHPFKAVERMFPRQLWPDYHDALRQDLLLA
;
A
#
# COMPACT_ATOMS: atom_id res chain seq x y z
N MET A 1 -28.85 6.38 0.11
CA MET A 1 -27.46 6.03 0.45
C MET A 1 -27.04 6.38 1.90
N SER A 2 -27.91 6.87 2.80
CA SER A 2 -27.49 7.31 4.15
C SER A 2 -28.00 6.50 5.35
N GLU A 3 -28.76 5.42 5.17
CA GLU A 3 -29.28 4.60 6.30
C GLU A 3 -28.58 3.24 6.43
N LEU A 4 -28.21 2.62 5.30
CA LEU A 4 -27.51 1.32 5.28
C LEU A 4 -26.07 1.42 5.80
N VAL A 5 -25.46 2.60 5.68
CA VAL A 5 -24.11 2.88 6.21
C VAL A 5 -24.16 3.01 7.73
N SER A 6 -25.24 3.52 8.33
CA SER A 6 -25.34 3.65 9.80
C SER A 6 -25.42 2.28 10.48
N ARG A 7 -26.18 1.33 9.91
CA ARG A 7 -26.41 0.02 10.54
C ARG A 7 -25.20 -0.92 10.53
N LEU A 8 -24.21 -0.67 9.67
CA LEU A 8 -22.94 -1.43 9.67
C LEU A 8 -21.90 -0.88 10.65
N TYR A 9 -22.13 0.30 11.24
CA TYR A 9 -21.24 0.92 12.23
C TYR A 9 -21.78 0.94 13.66
N ASP A 10 -23.02 0.49 13.88
CA ASP A 10 -23.68 0.41 15.20
C ASP A 10 -23.67 -1.01 15.80
N THR A 11 -22.89 -1.95 15.25
CA THR A 11 -22.67 -3.24 15.92
C THR A 11 -21.86 -3.01 17.18
N ASP A 12 -22.51 -3.31 18.32
CA ASP A 12 -22.02 -3.22 19.68
C ASP A 12 -20.54 -3.67 19.81
N PRO A 13 -19.61 -2.83 20.30
CA PRO A 13 -18.20 -3.18 20.53
C PRO A 13 -18.00 -4.29 21.59
N ALA A 14 -19.07 -4.85 22.15
CA ALA A 14 -19.03 -5.81 23.24
C ALA A 14 -18.65 -7.26 22.87
N VAL A 15 -18.37 -7.61 21.61
CA VAL A 15 -17.96 -8.99 21.27
C VAL A 15 -16.77 -8.99 20.31
N LEU A 16 -15.56 -8.92 20.87
CA LEU A 16 -14.59 -10.02 20.90
C LEU A 16 -13.33 -9.56 21.66
N PRO A 17 -12.77 -10.36 22.57
CA PRO A 17 -11.44 -10.10 23.11
C PRO A 17 -10.43 -10.28 21.96
N ALA A 18 -9.92 -9.18 21.41
CA ALA A 18 -8.76 -9.25 20.54
C ALA A 18 -7.64 -9.99 21.29
N PRO A 19 -6.96 -10.98 20.68
CA PRO A 19 -5.86 -11.66 21.32
C PRO A 19 -4.85 -10.64 21.82
N ILE A 20 -4.46 -10.77 23.09
CA ILE A 20 -3.34 -10.03 23.64
C ILE A 20 -2.13 -10.49 22.84
N VAL A 21 -1.65 -9.63 21.95
CA VAL A 21 -0.39 -9.84 21.23
C VAL A 21 0.71 -9.75 22.28
N THR A 22 1.09 -10.89 22.84
CA THR A 22 2.21 -10.98 23.77
C THR A 22 3.49 -10.72 23.01
N SER A 23 4.35 -9.89 23.59
CA SER A 23 5.47 -9.16 22.97
C SER A 23 6.65 -9.99 22.42
N LYS A 24 6.49 -11.30 22.18
CA LYS A 24 7.58 -12.18 21.76
C LYS A 24 7.49 -12.69 20.32
N ASP A 25 6.32 -12.64 19.68
CA ASP A 25 6.09 -13.38 18.42
C ASP A 25 6.04 -12.49 17.17
N GLY A 26 6.33 -11.19 17.29
CA GLY A 26 6.44 -10.28 16.15
C GLY A 26 5.51 -9.09 16.16
N VAL A 27 5.60 -8.31 15.08
CA VAL A 27 4.66 -7.20 14.87
C VAL A 27 3.34 -7.80 14.48
N PRO A 28 2.26 -7.49 15.19
CA PRO A 28 0.96 -8.03 14.84
C PRO A 28 0.49 -7.46 13.51
N VAL A 29 -0.05 -8.36 12.70
CA VAL A 29 -0.68 -8.10 11.42
C VAL A 29 -2.17 -8.41 11.51
N ASP A 30 -2.96 -7.78 10.65
CA ASP A 30 -4.37 -8.10 10.49
C ASP A 30 -4.60 -9.36 9.64
N GLU A 31 -5.87 -9.68 9.43
CA GLU A 31 -6.32 -10.84 8.65
C GLU A 31 -5.80 -10.90 7.22
N PHE A 32 -5.31 -9.78 6.67
CA PHE A 32 -4.72 -9.73 5.32
C PHE A 32 -3.19 -9.66 5.35
N GLY A 33 -2.55 -9.82 6.51
CA GLY A 33 -1.10 -9.73 6.65
C GLY A 33 -0.56 -8.29 6.67
N MET A 34 -1.43 -7.28 6.82
CA MET A 34 -0.99 -5.89 6.92
C MET A 34 -0.66 -5.53 8.38
N PRO A 35 0.51 -4.94 8.68
CA PRO A 35 0.82 -4.59 10.06
C PRO A 35 -0.14 -3.52 10.58
N TYR A 36 -0.58 -3.66 11.83
CA TYR A 36 -1.51 -2.69 12.43
C TYR A 36 -0.89 -1.29 12.52
N LEU A 37 -1.73 -0.27 12.33
CA LEU A 37 -1.37 1.13 12.52
C LEU A 37 -0.99 1.37 13.99
N ILE A 38 -0.11 2.34 14.26
CA ILE A 38 0.06 2.85 15.62
C ILE A 38 -1.18 3.69 15.96
N HIS A 39 -1.79 3.48 17.12
CA HIS A 39 -2.91 4.30 17.55
C HIS A 39 -2.46 5.75 17.68
N PRO A 40 -3.14 6.73 17.05
CA PRO A 40 -2.71 8.11 17.10
C PRO A 40 -2.76 8.63 18.53
N TYR A 41 -1.83 9.53 18.84
CA TYR A 41 -1.77 10.23 20.11
C TYR A 41 -1.48 11.70 19.82
N ASP A 42 -2.40 12.56 20.23
CA ASP A 42 -2.13 13.99 20.26
C ASP A 42 -1.24 14.29 21.45
N PRO A 43 0.02 14.72 21.23
CA PRO A 43 0.84 15.11 22.35
C PRO A 43 0.23 16.34 23.04
N PRO A 44 0.44 16.49 24.36
CA PRO A 44 0.00 17.67 25.08
C PRO A 44 0.46 18.96 24.37
N ARG A 45 -0.42 19.98 24.33
CA ARG A 45 -0.10 21.29 23.76
C ARG A 45 1.21 21.81 24.36
N GLY A 46 2.15 22.21 23.51
CA GLY A 46 3.45 22.75 23.92
C GLY A 46 4.57 21.71 24.05
N SER A 47 4.31 20.42 23.86
CA SER A 47 5.42 19.46 23.78
C SER A 47 6.23 19.70 22.50
N SER A 48 7.55 19.84 22.63
CA SER A 48 8.49 19.89 21.51
C SER A 48 8.62 18.55 20.76
N ARG A 49 7.71 17.59 21.02
CA ARG A 49 7.68 16.28 20.37
C ARG A 49 7.18 16.46 18.95
N ARG A 50 8.14 16.78 18.10
CA ARG A 50 8.02 16.89 16.66
C ARG A 50 7.25 15.69 16.12
N TRP A 51 6.12 15.97 15.50
CA TRP A 51 5.51 15.06 14.55
C TRP A 51 6.39 15.10 13.29
N ASP A 52 7.55 14.46 13.28
CA ASP A 52 8.48 14.58 12.14
C ASP A 52 8.95 13.23 11.61
N ASP A 53 8.35 12.12 12.08
CA ASP A 53 8.80 10.80 11.69
C ASP A 53 7.75 9.98 10.95
N ASP A 54 8.18 9.56 9.78
CA ASP A 54 7.46 8.68 8.90
C ASP A 54 7.73 7.23 9.29
N HIS A 55 6.74 6.56 9.89
CA HIS A 55 6.83 5.14 10.15
C HIS A 55 6.49 4.36 8.89
N SER A 56 7.50 3.92 8.13
CA SER A 56 7.32 2.82 7.17
C SER A 56 6.78 1.61 7.93
N PHE A 57 5.71 0.99 7.43
CA PHE A 57 5.02 -0.06 8.16
C PHE A 57 5.90 -1.25 8.52
N PHE A 58 6.78 -1.60 7.58
CA PHE A 58 7.64 -2.76 7.65
C PHE A 58 9.10 -2.38 7.96
N PHE A 59 9.75 -3.24 8.75
CA PHE A 59 11.11 -3.02 9.24
C PHE A 59 12.17 -3.06 8.13
N SER A 60 13.22 -2.25 8.27
CA SER A 60 14.22 -2.09 7.20
C SER A 60 15.23 -3.21 7.09
N ASN A 61 15.41 -3.97 8.17
CA ASN A 61 16.56 -4.86 8.32
C ASN A 61 16.24 -6.31 7.94
N SER A 62 14.95 -6.64 7.82
CA SER A 62 14.46 -7.97 7.46
C SER A 62 14.92 -8.36 6.06
N THR A 63 15.43 -9.58 5.95
CA THR A 63 16.00 -10.15 4.72
C THR A 63 14.98 -10.22 3.59
N GLU A 64 13.73 -10.53 3.95
CA GLU A 64 12.57 -10.74 3.10
C GLU A 64 12.19 -9.47 2.34
N LEU A 65 12.58 -8.29 2.86
CA LEU A 65 12.23 -6.98 2.30
C LEU A 65 13.39 -6.24 1.64
N ARG A 66 14.53 -6.91 1.41
CA ARG A 66 15.72 -6.30 0.79
C ARG A 66 15.65 -6.21 -0.73
N ASP A 67 14.85 -7.07 -1.36
CA ASP A 67 14.64 -7.09 -2.81
C ASP A 67 13.85 -5.86 -3.30
N LYS A 68 13.58 -5.79 -4.61
CA LYS A 68 12.83 -4.67 -5.21
C LYS A 68 11.36 -4.64 -4.74
N ALA A 69 10.72 -5.80 -4.59
CA ALA A 69 9.32 -5.93 -4.19
C ALA A 69 9.12 -5.51 -2.73
N GLY A 70 9.95 -6.00 -1.83
CA GLY A 70 9.98 -5.62 -0.42
C GLY A 70 10.29 -4.15 -0.20
N LYS A 71 11.20 -3.56 -1.00
CA LYS A 71 11.44 -2.11 -0.98
C LYS A 71 10.21 -1.31 -1.42
N ALA A 72 9.45 -1.80 -2.40
CA ALA A 72 8.20 -1.17 -2.81
C ALA A 72 7.14 -1.26 -1.70
N LEU A 73 6.93 -2.44 -1.13
CA LEU A 73 6.02 -2.68 -0.01
C LEU A 73 6.35 -1.80 1.22
N ARG A 74 7.62 -1.66 1.57
CA ARG A 74 8.06 -0.76 2.66
C ARG A 74 7.71 0.71 2.43
N CYS A 75 7.63 1.11 1.17
CA CYS A 75 7.37 2.48 0.76
C CYS A 75 5.90 2.71 0.37
N SER A 76 5.06 1.67 0.30
CA SER A 76 3.67 1.79 -0.18
C SER A 76 2.72 2.38 0.87
N ARG A 77 3.07 2.29 2.16
CA ARG A 77 2.31 2.89 3.27
C ARG A 77 3.25 3.51 4.30
N VAL A 78 2.94 4.72 4.72
CA VAL A 78 3.70 5.45 5.74
C VAL A 78 2.73 6.09 6.71
N GLN A 79 2.91 5.81 8.00
CA GLN A 79 2.11 6.50 9.02
C GLN A 79 2.87 7.68 9.60
N TYR A 80 2.20 8.82 9.69
CA TYR A 80 2.70 10.01 10.37
C TYR A 80 2.32 9.96 11.85
N VAL A 81 3.32 9.72 12.69
CA VAL A 81 3.18 9.54 14.15
C VAL A 81 4.24 10.36 14.89
N PRO A 82 4.04 10.68 16.17
CA PRO A 82 5.09 11.25 17.00
C PRO A 82 6.34 10.35 17.02
N ARG A 83 7.53 10.95 16.91
CA ARG A 83 8.82 10.23 16.88
C ARG A 83 8.98 9.20 18.01
N TRP A 84 8.56 9.55 19.22
CA TRP A 84 8.69 8.66 20.38
C TRP A 84 7.83 7.39 20.27
N LEU A 85 6.66 7.46 19.60
CA LEU A 85 5.84 6.28 19.32
C LEU A 85 6.47 5.43 18.23
N HIS A 86 7.04 6.07 17.21
CA HIS A 86 7.83 5.41 16.17
C HIS A 86 9.00 4.62 16.79
N ASP A 87 9.85 5.29 17.57
CA ASP A 87 11.01 4.67 18.20
C ASP A 87 10.60 3.58 19.20
N ARG A 88 9.46 3.76 19.88
CA ARG A 88 8.92 2.74 20.80
C ARG A 88 8.45 1.50 20.06
N LYS A 89 7.79 1.63 18.90
CA LYS A 89 7.46 0.48 18.04
C LYS A 89 8.75 -0.25 17.65
N HIS A 90 9.78 0.48 17.21
CA HIS A 90 11.08 -0.13 16.88
C HIS A 90 11.74 -0.82 18.08
N LYS A 91 11.65 -0.25 19.28
CA LYS A 91 12.18 -0.89 20.49
C LYS A 91 11.44 -2.18 20.85
N MET A 92 10.11 -2.18 20.70
CA MET A 92 9.26 -3.33 21.03
C MET A 92 9.39 -4.47 20.03
N TYR A 93 9.60 -4.15 18.75
CA TYR A 93 9.56 -5.15 17.67
C TYR A 93 10.80 -5.20 16.78
N GLY A 94 11.89 -4.54 17.17
CA GLY A 94 13.11 -4.37 16.35
C GLY A 94 13.83 -5.66 15.93
N GLY A 95 13.45 -6.80 16.52
CA GLY A 95 13.88 -8.13 16.09
C GLY A 95 13.21 -8.64 14.81
N GLY A 96 12.20 -7.94 14.29
CA GLY A 96 11.68 -8.18 12.93
C GLY A 96 10.86 -9.47 12.76
N VAL A 97 10.22 -9.99 13.82
CA VAL A 97 9.42 -11.22 13.74
C VAL A 97 8.04 -10.99 13.08
N GLU A 98 7.90 -9.97 12.22
CA GLU A 98 6.69 -9.88 11.38
C GLU A 98 6.64 -11.16 10.53
N GLN A 99 5.49 -11.82 10.41
CA GLN A 99 5.31 -12.78 9.33
C GLN A 99 5.34 -11.98 8.02
N LEU A 100 6.53 -11.84 7.46
CA LEU A 100 6.76 -11.05 6.27
C LEU A 100 6.39 -11.88 5.05
N PRO A 101 5.77 -11.26 4.04
CA PRO A 101 5.55 -11.92 2.77
C PRO A 101 6.90 -12.33 2.18
N THR A 102 7.07 -13.60 1.85
CA THR A 102 8.32 -14.14 1.32
C THR A 102 8.37 -14.08 -0.19
N ASP A 103 7.27 -14.43 -0.86
CA ASP A 103 7.18 -14.41 -2.31
C ASP A 103 6.79 -13.01 -2.86
N SER A 104 6.90 -12.88 -4.18
CA SER A 104 6.59 -11.64 -4.89
C SER A 104 5.10 -11.37 -5.02
N GLU A 105 4.26 -12.41 -4.98
CA GLU A 105 2.82 -12.30 -5.18
C GLU A 105 2.15 -11.66 -3.96
N ASP A 106 2.48 -12.16 -2.76
CA ASP A 106 2.04 -11.56 -1.49
C ASP A 106 2.54 -10.12 -1.36
N LYS A 107 3.81 -9.88 -1.71
CA LYS A 107 4.37 -8.52 -1.73
C LYS A 107 3.61 -7.62 -2.70
N PHE A 108 3.19 -8.12 -3.85
CA PHE A 108 2.38 -7.39 -4.83
C PHE A 108 0.99 -7.08 -4.26
N ALA A 109 0.27 -8.08 -3.75
CA ALA A 109 -1.05 -7.92 -3.16
C ALA A 109 -1.07 -6.91 -2.01
N LEU A 110 -0.14 -7.05 -1.07
CA LEU A 110 -0.01 -6.12 0.07
C LEU A 110 0.38 -4.71 -0.38
N THR A 111 1.21 -4.57 -1.42
CA THR A 111 1.54 -3.26 -1.99
C THR A 111 0.31 -2.61 -2.63
N VAL A 112 -0.52 -3.37 -3.34
CA VAL A 112 -1.79 -2.88 -3.91
C VAL A 112 -2.74 -2.40 -2.82
N LEU A 113 -2.96 -3.21 -1.77
CA LEU A 113 -3.82 -2.83 -0.63
C LEU A 113 -3.30 -1.60 0.11
N ALA A 114 -1.99 -1.53 0.34
CA ALA A 114 -1.34 -0.36 0.93
C ALA A 114 -1.57 0.92 0.12
N CYS A 115 -1.36 0.86 -1.21
CA CYS A 115 -1.60 1.98 -2.11
C CYS A 115 -3.08 2.35 -2.24
N ALA A 116 -3.98 1.38 -2.03
CA ALA A 116 -5.42 1.60 -1.91
C ALA A 116 -5.82 2.33 -0.61
N GLY A 117 -4.88 2.51 0.31
CA GLY A 117 -5.12 3.13 1.61
C GLY A 117 -5.79 2.20 2.60
N TYR A 118 -5.62 0.89 2.44
CA TYR A 118 -6.13 -0.07 3.40
C TYR A 118 -5.59 0.18 4.81
N ALA A 119 -6.51 0.18 5.78
CA ALA A 119 -6.22 0.31 7.19
C ALA A 119 -7.25 -0.48 8.02
N SER A 120 -6.79 -1.35 8.91
CA SER A 120 -7.66 -1.99 9.90
C SER A 120 -8.24 -0.96 10.90
N ARG A 121 -9.44 -1.23 11.42
CA ARG A 121 -10.05 -0.49 12.54
C ARG A 121 -9.29 -0.69 13.85
N HIS A 122 -8.53 -1.78 13.94
CA HIS A 122 -7.63 -2.03 15.07
C HIS A 122 -6.31 -1.28 14.88
N ALA A 123 -5.74 -0.82 16.00
CA ALA A 123 -4.44 -0.17 16.04
C ALA A 123 -3.65 -0.59 17.28
N LEU A 124 -2.33 -0.49 17.20
CA LEU A 124 -1.40 -0.72 18.29
C LEU A 124 -1.31 0.51 19.18
N ASP A 125 -1.87 0.44 20.37
CA ASP A 125 -1.61 1.39 21.44
C ASP A 125 -0.26 1.06 22.10
N LEU A 126 0.69 1.98 21.95
CA LEU A 126 2.04 1.86 22.51
C LEU A 126 2.27 2.82 23.69
N ARG A 127 1.22 3.47 24.22
CA ARG A 127 1.37 4.45 25.33
C ARG A 127 1.72 3.78 26.66
N GLY A 128 1.17 2.59 26.90
CA GLY A 128 1.41 1.79 28.09
C GLY A 128 2.76 1.06 28.08
N TYR A 129 3.12 0.44 29.20
CA TYR A 129 4.34 -0.37 29.32
C TYR A 129 4.39 -1.50 28.28
N GLU A 130 3.25 -2.15 28.05
CA GLU A 130 3.06 -3.20 27.06
C GLU A 130 2.21 -2.70 25.89
N PRO A 131 2.51 -3.13 24.65
CA PRO A 131 1.67 -2.82 23.50
C PRO A 131 0.30 -3.51 23.64
N ARG A 132 -0.76 -2.86 23.19
CA ARG A 132 -2.11 -3.43 23.15
C ARG A 132 -2.77 -3.18 21.82
N LEU A 133 -3.49 -4.16 21.31
CA LEU A 133 -4.38 -3.94 20.17
C LEU A 133 -5.67 -3.31 20.69
N THR A 134 -6.08 -2.18 20.11
CA THR A 134 -7.28 -1.44 20.49
C THR A 134 -8.12 -1.09 19.28
N TRP A 135 -9.43 -0.97 19.47
CA TRP A 135 -10.36 -0.49 18.46
C TRP A 135 -10.29 1.04 18.35
N MET A 136 -10.19 1.58 17.13
CA MET A 136 -10.27 3.02 16.89
C MET A 136 -11.74 3.47 16.75
N SER A 137 -12.09 4.56 17.44
CA SER A 137 -13.37 5.23 17.22
C SER A 137 -13.52 5.68 15.75
N ARG A 138 -14.75 6.01 15.35
CA ARG A 138 -15.02 6.55 14.00
C ARG A 138 -14.11 7.73 13.67
N ASP A 139 -14.08 8.72 14.54
CA ASP A 139 -13.33 9.96 14.33
C ASP A 139 -11.82 9.72 14.32
N THR A 140 -11.33 8.86 15.22
CA THR A 140 -9.90 8.49 15.26
C THR A 140 -9.48 7.78 13.97
N TYR A 141 -10.30 6.86 13.49
CA TYR A 141 -10.01 6.12 12.27
C TYR A 141 -9.98 7.01 11.03
N GLU A 142 -10.99 7.86 10.87
CA GLU A 142 -11.04 8.82 9.76
C GLU A 142 -9.87 9.81 9.81
N PHE A 143 -9.48 10.23 11.02
CA PHE A 143 -8.29 11.05 11.23
C PHE A 143 -7.01 10.36 10.73
N VAL A 144 -6.80 9.08 11.07
CA VAL A 144 -5.61 8.33 10.64
C VAL A 144 -5.62 8.06 9.14
N LYS A 145 -6.78 7.72 8.57
CA LYS A 145 -6.95 7.54 7.11
C LYS A 145 -6.87 8.83 6.31
N GLY A 146 -6.77 9.98 6.99
CA GLY A 146 -6.59 11.28 6.36
C GLY A 146 -5.40 11.31 5.40
N LYS A 147 -5.55 12.01 4.28
CA LYS A 147 -4.56 12.14 3.21
C LYS A 147 -3.13 12.46 3.69
N LYS A 148 -2.99 13.26 4.75
CA LYS A 148 -1.67 13.68 5.27
C LYS A 148 -1.06 12.73 6.31
N ARG A 149 -1.73 11.63 6.65
CA ARG A 149 -1.37 10.78 7.79
C ARG A 149 -0.94 9.37 7.42
N LEU A 150 -1.40 8.83 6.28
CA LEU A 150 -1.15 7.43 5.90
C LEU A 150 -0.42 7.25 4.55
N TYR A 151 -0.26 8.32 3.77
CA TYR A 151 0.15 8.21 2.36
C TYR A 151 1.47 8.93 2.07
N THR A 152 2.32 8.29 1.28
CA THR A 152 3.66 8.78 0.90
C THR A 152 3.64 10.01 -0.01
N GLU A 153 2.54 10.27 -0.71
CA GLU A 153 2.40 11.35 -1.69
C GLU A 153 2.33 12.74 -1.05
N HIS A 154 1.97 12.83 0.24
CA HIS A 154 1.71 14.11 0.91
C HIS A 154 2.95 14.72 1.58
N ARG A 155 4.16 14.22 1.27
CA ARG A 155 5.44 14.71 1.82
C ARG A 155 5.98 16.01 1.19
N SER A 156 5.14 16.82 0.56
CA SER A 156 5.56 17.99 -0.24
C SER A 156 6.00 19.23 0.55
N ASN A 157 6.15 19.18 1.88
CA ASN A 157 6.37 20.39 2.69
C ASN A 157 7.78 20.57 3.29
N SER A 158 8.75 19.70 3.01
CA SER A 158 10.15 20.07 3.28
C SER A 158 10.70 20.88 2.10
N ALA A 159 11.59 21.85 2.34
CA ALA A 159 12.30 22.58 1.27
C ALA A 159 13.14 21.65 0.36
N LEU A 160 13.25 20.36 0.70
CA LEU A 160 13.86 19.25 -0.05
C LEU A 160 12.81 18.25 -0.63
N GLY A 161 11.52 18.57 -0.49
CA GLY A 161 10.38 17.64 -0.37
C GLY A 161 9.81 17.00 -1.63
N TYR A 162 10.38 17.26 -2.80
CA TYR A 162 10.02 16.51 -4.01
C TYR A 162 10.82 15.19 -4.12
N ARG A 163 12.08 15.16 -3.65
CA ARG A 163 13.00 14.05 -3.97
C ARG A 163 12.64 12.69 -3.33
N THR A 164 11.99 12.65 -2.17
CA THR A 164 11.74 11.41 -1.41
C THR A 164 10.38 10.76 -1.71
N ALA A 165 9.33 11.56 -1.90
CA ALA A 165 8.04 11.08 -2.40
C ALA A 165 8.20 10.48 -3.80
N ASP A 166 8.89 11.20 -4.69
CA ASP A 166 9.18 10.75 -6.05
C ASP A 166 9.96 9.43 -6.04
N ARG A 167 10.92 9.27 -5.12
CA ARG A 167 11.68 8.02 -5.00
C ARG A 167 10.80 6.85 -4.54
N SER A 168 9.88 7.07 -3.62
CA SER A 168 8.98 6.03 -3.10
C SER A 168 7.96 5.62 -4.16
N ILE A 169 7.31 6.60 -4.79
CA ILE A 169 6.39 6.39 -5.91
C ILE A 169 7.11 5.67 -7.06
N LYS A 170 8.33 6.11 -7.41
CA LYS A 170 9.14 5.43 -8.42
C LYS A 170 9.44 3.97 -8.06
N ARG A 171 9.76 3.65 -6.81
CA ARG A 171 9.99 2.26 -6.38
C ARG A 171 8.74 1.40 -6.53
N ILE A 172 7.59 1.91 -6.09
CA ILE A 172 6.29 1.22 -6.19
C ILE A 172 5.94 1.01 -7.67
N GLY A 173 6.00 2.08 -8.46
CA GLY A 173 5.74 2.04 -9.89
C GLY A 173 6.65 1.07 -10.64
N VAL A 174 7.96 1.09 -10.37
CA VAL A 174 8.92 0.16 -10.96
C VAL A 174 8.60 -1.28 -10.61
N PHE A 175 8.22 -1.54 -9.35
CA PHE A 175 7.83 -2.88 -8.94
C PHE A 175 6.57 -3.36 -9.66
N PHE A 176 5.49 -2.57 -9.64
CA PHE A 176 4.24 -2.93 -10.34
C PHE A 176 4.46 -3.20 -11.81
N ALA A 177 5.21 -2.34 -12.50
CA ALA A 177 5.41 -2.51 -13.93
C ALA A 177 6.23 -3.78 -14.25
N ASN A 178 7.26 -4.10 -13.47
CA ASN A 178 7.99 -5.35 -13.65
C ASN A 178 7.10 -6.57 -13.34
N TYR A 179 6.28 -6.49 -12.27
CA TYR A 179 5.39 -7.59 -11.90
C TYR A 179 4.35 -7.87 -12.99
N ILE A 180 3.71 -6.82 -13.51
CA ILE A 180 2.75 -6.90 -14.64
C ILE A 180 3.42 -7.49 -15.88
N ARG A 181 4.66 -7.09 -16.18
CA ARG A 181 5.39 -7.64 -17.33
C ARG A 181 5.68 -9.13 -17.22
N THR A 182 5.92 -9.62 -16.01
CA THR A 182 6.27 -11.02 -15.76
C THR A 182 5.05 -11.94 -15.68
N HIS A 183 3.88 -11.45 -15.23
CA HIS A 183 2.73 -12.30 -14.93
C HIS A 183 1.43 -11.88 -15.64
N GLY A 184 1.41 -10.75 -16.33
CA GLY A 184 0.19 -10.14 -16.88
C GLY A 184 -0.06 -10.43 -18.35
N PHE A 185 0.87 -11.11 -19.03
CA PHE A 185 0.77 -11.41 -20.46
C PHE A 185 0.38 -12.86 -20.75
N ASP A 186 0.14 -13.67 -19.72
CA ASP A 186 -0.26 -15.07 -19.87
C ASP A 186 -1.69 -15.22 -20.43
N ASP A 187 -2.54 -14.21 -20.22
CA ASP A 187 -3.89 -14.15 -20.79
C ASP A 187 -3.89 -13.46 -22.16
N VAL A 188 -4.71 -14.00 -23.08
CA VAL A 188 -4.83 -13.57 -24.48
C VAL A 188 -5.13 -12.08 -24.58
N ILE A 189 -4.10 -11.30 -24.91
CA ILE A 189 -4.26 -9.97 -25.49
C ILE A 189 -4.57 -10.19 -26.96
N ASP A 190 -5.53 -9.44 -27.50
CA ASP A 190 -5.84 -9.45 -28.93
C ASP A 190 -4.56 -9.21 -29.76
N ASP A 191 -4.11 -10.24 -30.49
CA ASP A 191 -2.90 -10.22 -31.31
C ASP A 191 -2.86 -9.01 -32.24
N THR A 192 -4.03 -8.56 -32.73
CA THR A 192 -4.11 -7.39 -33.61
C THR A 192 -3.69 -6.09 -32.90
N VAL A 193 -3.98 -5.96 -31.60
CA VAL A 193 -3.57 -4.83 -30.77
C VAL A 193 -2.06 -4.87 -30.52
N VAL A 194 -1.51 -6.07 -30.31
CA VAL A 194 -0.08 -6.30 -30.10
C VAL A 194 0.69 -5.97 -31.38
N ASP A 195 0.28 -6.52 -32.52
CA ASP A 195 0.90 -6.25 -33.83
C ASP A 195 0.88 -4.75 -34.16
N GLU A 196 -0.28 -4.11 -33.98
CA GLU A 196 -0.38 -2.67 -34.24
C GLU A 196 0.55 -1.87 -33.32
N PHE A 197 0.70 -2.27 -32.05
CA PHE A 197 1.66 -1.65 -31.13
C PHE A 197 3.11 -1.81 -31.58
N LEU A 198 3.50 -3.02 -31.99
CA LEU A 198 4.86 -3.36 -32.39
C LEU A 198 5.29 -2.67 -33.69
N TYR A 199 4.35 -2.47 -34.63
CA TYR A 199 4.63 -1.97 -35.98
C TYR A 199 4.14 -0.54 -36.27
N SER A 200 3.41 0.10 -35.34
CA SER A 200 3.00 1.51 -35.51
C SER A 200 4.21 2.44 -35.60
N LYS A 201 4.25 3.26 -36.66
CA LYS A 201 5.20 4.37 -36.82
C LYS A 201 4.74 5.66 -36.11
N ASN A 202 3.48 5.73 -35.71
CA ASN A 202 2.91 6.86 -34.99
C ASN A 202 3.13 6.66 -33.49
N GLN A 203 3.97 7.51 -32.88
CA GLN A 203 4.33 7.43 -31.46
C GLN A 203 3.12 7.61 -30.53
N GLU A 204 2.20 8.52 -30.83
CA GLU A 204 1.00 8.72 -30.00
C GLU A 204 0.10 7.49 -30.06
N ARG A 205 -0.07 6.90 -31.24
CA ARG A 205 -0.84 5.66 -31.42
C ARG A 205 -0.19 4.50 -30.68
N GLN A 206 1.13 4.34 -30.81
CA GLN A 206 1.90 3.32 -30.09
C GLN A 206 1.75 3.48 -28.58
N GLN A 207 1.87 4.71 -28.06
CA GLN A 207 1.66 5.00 -26.65
C GLN A 207 0.25 4.63 -26.18
N LYS A 208 -0.79 4.94 -26.97
CA LYS A 208 -2.18 4.56 -26.67
C LYS A 208 -2.36 3.04 -26.62
N LEU A 209 -1.80 2.31 -27.58
CA LEU A 209 -1.88 0.84 -27.64
C LEU A 209 -1.10 0.20 -26.49
N GLY A 210 0.12 0.68 -26.20
CA GLY A 210 0.91 0.23 -25.07
C GLY A 210 0.16 0.42 -23.74
N ASN A 211 -0.49 1.58 -23.55
CA ASN A 211 -1.34 1.81 -22.37
C ASN A 211 -2.54 0.84 -22.30
N LYS A 212 -3.14 0.49 -23.44
CA LYS A 212 -4.23 -0.49 -23.51
C LYS A 212 -3.75 -1.89 -23.12
N ILE A 213 -2.61 -2.32 -23.66
CA ILE A 213 -1.95 -3.61 -23.36
C ILE A 213 -1.64 -3.70 -21.85
N ILE A 214 -0.99 -2.68 -21.29
CA ILE A 214 -0.68 -2.62 -19.85
C ILE A 214 -1.96 -2.62 -19.02
N GLY A 215 -2.99 -1.89 -19.47
CA GLY A 215 -4.28 -1.85 -18.79
C GLY A 215 -4.89 -3.23 -18.66
N HIS A 216 -4.89 -4.01 -19.74
CA HIS A 216 -5.34 -5.39 -19.76
C HIS A 216 -4.50 -6.27 -18.83
N ALA A 217 -3.17 -6.27 -19.01
CA ALA A 217 -2.26 -7.05 -18.19
C ALA A 217 -2.37 -6.72 -16.69
N THR A 218 -2.64 -5.46 -16.36
CA THR A 218 -2.91 -5.04 -14.97
C THR A 218 -4.18 -5.67 -14.43
N LEU A 219 -5.26 -5.74 -15.23
CA LEU A 219 -6.52 -6.35 -14.81
C LEU A 219 -6.36 -7.85 -14.51
N VAL A 220 -5.53 -8.54 -15.27
CA VAL A 220 -5.17 -9.95 -15.07
C VAL A 220 -4.45 -10.13 -13.72
N VAL A 221 -3.34 -9.43 -13.51
CA VAL A 221 -2.53 -9.64 -12.28
C VAL A 221 -3.21 -9.17 -10.99
N VAL A 222 -4.22 -8.29 -11.07
CA VAL A 222 -4.98 -7.87 -9.88
C VAL A 222 -6.23 -8.72 -9.63
N ASP A 223 -6.58 -9.64 -10.52
CA ASP A 223 -7.75 -10.51 -10.36
C ASP A 223 -7.72 -11.32 -9.05
N PRO A 224 -6.59 -11.96 -8.67
CA PRO A 224 -6.49 -12.70 -7.40
C PRO A 224 -6.71 -11.81 -6.16
N ILE A 225 -6.47 -10.50 -6.26
CA ILE A 225 -6.59 -9.55 -5.14
C ILE A 225 -8.05 -9.08 -4.97
N LYS A 226 -8.90 -9.22 -6.00
CA LYS A 226 -10.28 -8.68 -6.00
C LYS A 226 -11.12 -9.13 -4.79
N PRO A 227 -11.12 -10.41 -4.35
CA PRO A 227 -11.94 -10.82 -3.21
C PRO A 227 -11.61 -10.04 -1.93
N ILE A 228 -10.33 -9.98 -1.58
CA ILE A 228 -9.83 -9.24 -0.39
C ILE A 228 -10.13 -7.74 -0.54
N TYR A 229 -9.94 -7.20 -1.74
CA TYR A 229 -10.20 -5.78 -2.00
C TYR A 229 -11.68 -5.42 -1.81
N VAL A 230 -12.60 -6.26 -2.29
CA VAL A 230 -14.05 -6.08 -2.14
C VAL A 230 -14.46 -6.15 -0.67
N GLU A 231 -13.89 -7.07 0.10
CA GLU A 231 -14.11 -7.16 1.53
C GLU A 231 -13.67 -5.89 2.25
N ALA A 232 -12.43 -5.44 2.00
CA ALA A 232 -11.91 -4.20 2.55
C ALA A 232 -12.74 -2.96 2.14
N LEU A 233 -13.23 -2.93 0.89
CA LEU A 233 -14.09 -1.84 0.41
C LEU A 233 -15.43 -1.80 1.17
N ARG A 234 -16.06 -2.96 1.37
CA ARG A 234 -17.32 -3.10 2.13
C ARG A 234 -17.16 -2.71 3.59
N ALA A 235 -16.02 -3.03 4.20
CA ALA A 235 -15.67 -2.64 5.56
C ALA A 235 -15.37 -1.14 5.73
N GLY A 236 -15.34 -0.37 4.63
CA GLY A 236 -14.93 1.03 4.66
C GLY A 236 -13.44 1.19 4.96
N SER A 237 -12.63 0.16 4.71
CA SER A 237 -11.22 0.12 5.09
C SER A 237 -10.27 0.76 4.09
N LEU A 238 -10.76 1.05 2.88
CA LEU A 238 -10.00 1.67 1.81
C LEU A 238 -10.20 3.19 1.75
N ARG A 239 -9.35 3.87 0.98
CA ARG A 239 -9.51 5.29 0.66
C ARG A 239 -10.67 5.49 -0.32
N HIS A 240 -11.46 6.55 -0.11
CA HIS A 240 -12.52 6.93 -1.05
C HIS A 240 -12.01 7.13 -2.49
N GLY A 241 -12.78 6.63 -3.47
CA GLY A 241 -12.49 6.74 -4.90
C GLY A 241 -11.59 5.63 -5.47
N LEU A 242 -11.13 4.70 -4.64
CA LEU A 242 -10.38 3.52 -5.05
C LEU A 242 -11.27 2.27 -4.89
N ASP A 243 -12.25 2.14 -5.76
CA ASP A 243 -13.26 1.06 -5.76
C ASP A 243 -12.78 -0.24 -6.45
N HIS A 244 -11.59 -0.24 -7.05
CA HIS A 244 -11.02 -1.39 -7.74
C HIS A 244 -9.48 -1.43 -7.58
N PRO A 245 -8.84 -2.61 -7.41
CA PRO A 245 -7.39 -2.72 -7.21
C PRO A 245 -6.57 -2.14 -8.37
N PHE A 246 -7.08 -2.25 -9.60
CA PHE A 246 -6.53 -1.57 -10.78
C PHE A 246 -6.26 -0.08 -10.54
N LYS A 247 -7.17 0.65 -9.88
CA LYS A 247 -7.01 2.10 -9.65
C LYS A 247 -5.86 2.40 -8.69
N ALA A 248 -5.60 1.51 -7.73
CA ALA A 248 -4.46 1.64 -6.83
C ALA A 248 -3.13 1.45 -7.57
N VAL A 249 -3.07 0.49 -8.51
CA VAL A 249 -1.92 0.27 -9.39
C VAL A 249 -1.73 1.43 -10.35
N GLU A 250 -2.77 1.81 -11.10
CA GLU A 250 -2.73 2.89 -12.10
C GLU A 250 -2.23 4.20 -11.51
N ARG A 251 -2.69 4.53 -10.31
CA ARG A 251 -2.29 5.74 -9.59
C ARG A 251 -0.79 5.79 -9.29
N MET A 252 -0.18 4.66 -8.99
CA MET A 252 1.25 4.55 -8.70
C MET A 252 2.07 4.26 -9.97
N PHE A 253 1.39 4.00 -11.09
CA PHE A 253 2.03 3.67 -12.33
C PHE A 253 2.71 4.92 -12.90
N PRO A 254 4.02 4.87 -13.15
CA PRO A 254 4.81 6.04 -13.49
C PRO A 254 4.67 6.39 -14.99
N ARG A 255 3.46 6.59 -15.50
CA ARG A 255 3.20 6.90 -16.92
C ARG A 255 4.04 8.08 -17.43
N GLN A 256 4.37 9.02 -16.56
CA GLN A 256 5.21 10.19 -16.87
C GLN A 256 6.69 10.04 -16.46
N LEU A 257 7.02 9.09 -15.56
CA LEU A 257 8.37 8.97 -15.00
C LEU A 257 9.20 7.87 -15.66
N TRP A 258 8.63 7.17 -16.65
CA TRP A 258 9.28 6.05 -17.31
C TRP A 258 9.09 6.06 -18.83
N PRO A 259 9.77 6.99 -19.54
CA PRO A 259 9.67 7.10 -21.00
C PRO A 259 10.06 5.78 -21.70
N ASP A 260 11.00 5.03 -21.12
CA ASP A 260 11.52 3.78 -21.70
C ASP A 260 10.63 2.55 -21.41
N TYR A 261 9.49 2.72 -20.74
CA TYR A 261 8.64 1.58 -20.37
C TYR A 261 8.02 0.90 -21.60
N HIS A 262 7.57 1.69 -22.59
CA HIS A 262 7.01 1.12 -23.82
C HIS A 262 8.06 0.39 -24.64
N ASP A 263 9.33 0.81 -24.58
CA ASP A 263 10.44 0.07 -25.22
C ASP A 263 10.67 -1.28 -24.53
N ALA A 264 10.66 -1.31 -23.21
CA ALA A 264 10.79 -2.56 -22.44
C ALA A 264 9.60 -3.51 -22.69
N LEU A 265 8.38 -2.98 -22.74
CA LEU A 265 7.18 -3.72 -23.12
C LEU A 265 7.30 -4.31 -24.53
N ARG A 266 7.78 -3.50 -25.49
CA ARG A 266 8.01 -3.93 -26.86
C ARG A 266 9.02 -5.06 -26.94
N GLN A 267 10.11 -4.99 -26.17
CA GLN A 267 11.10 -6.06 -26.12
C GLN A 267 10.51 -7.36 -25.58
N ASP A 268 9.72 -7.31 -24.51
CA ASP A 268 9.09 -8.52 -23.96
C ASP A 268 8.11 -9.15 -24.94
N LEU A 269 7.26 -8.35 -25.58
CA LEU A 269 6.29 -8.82 -26.56
C LEU A 269 6.92 -9.37 -27.84
N LEU A 270 8.17 -9.01 -28.14
CA LEU A 270 8.93 -9.60 -29.26
C LEU A 270 9.60 -10.94 -28.88
N LEU A 271 9.71 -11.24 -27.58
CA LEU A 271 10.34 -12.45 -27.05
C LEU A 271 9.33 -13.51 -26.60
N ALA A 272 8.09 -13.09 -26.31
CA ALA A 272 6.95 -13.97 -26.02
C ALA A 272 6.42 -14.61 -27.31
#